data_AF-F9YBG5-F1
#
_entry.id   AF-F9YBG5-F1
#
_cell.length_a   1.000
_cell.length_b   1.000
_cell.length_c   1.000
_cell.angle_alpha   90.00
_cell.angle_beta   90.00
_cell.angle_gamma   90.00
#
_symmetry.space_group_name_H-M   'P 1'
#
loop_
_entity.id
_entity.type
_entity.pdbx_description
1 polymer ?
#
loop_
_entity_poly.entity_id
_entity_poly.type
_entity_poly.pdbx_seq_one_letter_code
_entity_poly.pdbx_strand_id
1 'polypeptide(L)'
;MRALAVSVSILAVIALSVALALGLPDVIARQAVGMQREAQDALAGALRALRSGQSGAVIGFLTLCFMHGFLHAIGPGHGKAVIAAYGAASGAGVRWMAGLAALSSLGQALVAIALVYGAVWLLDGARDRIEELAAYIEPFSFALVAGLGLMLVWRGLRRLRPAKVAHHHHHHDHDCSCGHSHAPDPQALAAAKDWREVAVLVLGSRCGPARARCFC
;
A
#
# COMPACT_ATOMS: atom_id res chain seq x y z
N MET A 1 14.30 -24.05 -13.36
CA MET A 1 13.59 -22.85 -12.86
C MET A 1 12.13 -22.75 -13.32
N ARG A 2 11.81 -22.88 -14.61
CA ARG A 2 10.41 -22.78 -15.11
C ARG A 2 9.46 -23.85 -14.57
N ALA A 3 9.88 -25.11 -14.54
CA ALA A 3 9.06 -26.21 -13.99
C ALA A 3 8.74 -26.00 -12.50
N LEU A 4 9.72 -25.54 -11.71
CA LEU A 4 9.55 -25.16 -10.30
C LEU A 4 8.56 -23.98 -10.13
N ALA A 5 8.63 -22.96 -10.99
CA ALA A 5 7.69 -21.84 -10.92
C ALA A 5 6.24 -22.26 -11.25
N VAL A 6 6.06 -23.19 -12.20
CA VAL A 6 4.74 -23.74 -12.55
C VAL A 6 4.20 -24.61 -11.42
N SER A 7 5.00 -25.51 -10.85
CA SER A 7 4.56 -26.37 -9.75
C SER A 7 4.24 -25.57 -8.48
N VAL A 8 5.02 -24.54 -8.14
CA VAL A 8 4.70 -23.61 -7.03
C VAL A 8 3.39 -22.86 -7.28
N SER A 9 3.15 -22.41 -8.52
CA SER A 9 1.90 -21.71 -8.86
C SER A 9 0.68 -22.62 -8.76
N ILE A 10 0.79 -23.87 -9.22
CA ILE A 10 -0.27 -24.87 -9.10
C ILE A 10 -0.55 -25.17 -7.62
N LEU A 11 0.49 -25.36 -6.81
CA LEU A 11 0.36 -25.62 -5.38
C LEU A 11 -0.32 -24.45 -4.65
N ALA A 12 0.03 -23.21 -5.00
CA ALA A 12 -0.59 -22.00 -4.45
C ALA A 12 -2.07 -21.88 -4.83
N VAL A 13 -2.44 -22.22 -6.07
CA VAL A 13 -3.84 -22.25 -6.52
C VAL A 13 -4.62 -23.32 -5.75
N ILE A 14 -4.08 -24.54 -5.62
CA ILE A 14 -4.71 -25.62 -4.86
C ILE A 14 -4.91 -25.20 -3.40
N ALA A 15 -3.87 -24.69 -2.75
CA ALA A 15 -3.93 -24.20 -1.37
C ALA A 15 -4.98 -23.10 -1.18
N LEU A 16 -5.07 -22.14 -2.12
CA LEU A 16 -6.08 -21.10 -2.10
C LEU A 16 -7.50 -21.66 -2.29
N SER A 17 -7.70 -22.58 -3.24
CA SER A 17 -9.01 -23.21 -3.47
C SER A 17 -9.46 -24.07 -2.29
N VAL A 18 -8.54 -24.77 -1.61
CA VAL A 18 -8.83 -25.50 -0.38
C VAL A 18 -9.17 -24.53 0.76
N ALA A 19 -8.42 -23.45 0.92
CA ALA A 19 -8.71 -22.42 1.92
C ALA A 19 -10.09 -21.77 1.71
N LEU A 20 -10.47 -21.52 0.44
CA LEU A 20 -11.80 -21.03 0.07
C LEU A 20 -12.90 -22.06 0.36
N ALA A 21 -12.70 -23.33 0.00
CA ALA A 21 -13.67 -24.40 0.24
C ALA A 21 -13.91 -24.66 1.74
N LEU A 22 -12.89 -24.47 2.56
CA LEU A 22 -12.98 -24.58 4.03
C LEU A 22 -13.54 -23.30 4.70
N GLY A 23 -13.81 -22.23 3.94
CA GLY A 23 -14.35 -20.98 4.48
C GLY A 23 -13.39 -20.21 5.39
N LEU A 24 -12.08 -20.50 5.34
CA LEU A 24 -11.05 -19.76 6.08
C LEU A 24 -11.12 -18.23 5.86
N PRO A 25 -11.27 -17.72 4.62
CA PRO A 25 -11.31 -16.27 4.42
C PRO A 25 -12.52 -15.63 5.09
N ASP A 26 -13.67 -16.31 5.14
CA ASP A 26 -14.86 -15.77 5.81
C ASP A 26 -14.69 -15.72 7.32
N VAL A 27 -14.03 -16.72 7.92
CA VAL A 27 -13.69 -16.72 9.34
C VAL A 27 -12.75 -15.57 9.67
N ILE A 28 -11.66 -15.43 8.91
CA ILE A 28 -10.68 -14.36 9.09
C ILE A 28 -11.33 -12.99 8.87
N ALA A 29 -12.17 -12.85 7.84
CA ALA A 29 -12.88 -11.61 7.54
C ALA A 29 -13.86 -11.24 8.66
N ARG A 30 -14.68 -12.20 9.14
CA ARG A 30 -15.60 -11.95 10.26
C ARG A 30 -14.85 -11.52 11.52
N GLN A 31 -13.71 -12.14 11.81
CA GLN A 31 -12.92 -11.81 12.98
C GLN A 31 -12.24 -10.44 12.85
N ALA A 32 -11.73 -10.11 11.66
CA ALA A 32 -11.18 -8.79 11.37
C ALA A 32 -12.25 -7.69 11.44
N VAL A 33 -13.43 -7.92 10.84
CA VAL A 33 -14.56 -6.99 10.90
C VAL A 33 -15.07 -6.84 12.34
N GLY A 34 -15.11 -7.93 13.12
CA GLY A 34 -15.45 -7.89 14.55
C GLY A 34 -14.51 -6.98 15.33
N MET A 35 -13.20 -7.19 15.20
CA MET A 35 -12.18 -6.33 15.84
C MET A 35 -12.31 -4.86 15.41
N GLN A 36 -12.63 -4.61 14.15
CA GLN A 36 -12.79 -3.25 13.64
C GLN A 36 -14.06 -2.57 14.18
N ARG A 37 -15.18 -3.31 14.28
CA ARG A 37 -16.42 -2.81 14.89
C ARG A 37 -16.25 -2.52 16.38
N GLU A 38 -15.60 -3.42 17.13
CA GLU A 38 -15.33 -3.23 18.56
C GLU A 38 -14.50 -1.95 18.81
N ALA A 39 -13.47 -1.71 18.00
CA ALA A 39 -12.68 -0.48 18.08
C ALA A 39 -13.53 0.78 17.78
N GLN A 40 -14.37 0.71 16.74
CA GLN A 40 -15.28 1.82 16.37
C GLN A 40 -16.34 2.09 17.44
N ASP A 41 -16.91 1.05 18.02
CA ASP A 41 -17.92 1.14 19.08
C ASP A 41 -17.33 1.73 20.37
N ALA A 42 -16.08 1.38 20.70
CA ALA A 42 -15.36 1.98 21.82
C ALA A 42 -15.18 3.50 21.61
N LEU A 43 -14.78 3.94 20.41
CA LEU A 43 -14.64 5.36 20.07
C LEU A 43 -15.99 6.10 20.12
N ALA A 44 -17.05 5.50 19.57
CA ALA A 44 -18.41 6.05 19.63
C ALA A 44 -18.94 6.12 21.07
N GLY A 45 -18.63 5.12 21.91
CA GLY A 45 -18.92 5.12 23.34
C GLY A 45 -18.23 6.27 24.07
N ALA A 46 -16.93 6.44 23.85
CA ALA A 46 -16.15 7.53 24.45
C ALA A 46 -16.63 8.92 24.02
N LEU A 47 -17.03 9.11 22.76
CA LEU A 47 -17.66 10.34 22.28
C LEU A 47 -19.01 10.63 22.95
N ARG A 48 -19.83 9.59 23.19
CA ARG A 48 -21.10 9.74 23.92
C ARG A 48 -20.87 10.14 25.37
N ALA A 49 -19.89 9.53 26.05
CA ALA A 49 -19.51 9.88 27.42
C ALA A 49 -19.02 11.33 27.55
N LEU A 50 -18.27 11.82 26.54
CA LEU A 50 -17.87 13.21 26.42
C LEU A 50 -19.08 14.15 26.30
N ARG A 51 -20.04 13.81 25.42
CA ARG A 51 -21.26 14.61 25.22
C ARG A 51 -22.16 14.65 26.46
N SER A 52 -22.20 13.57 27.24
CA SER A 52 -23.00 13.50 28.48
C SER A 52 -22.32 14.14 29.70
N GLY A 53 -21.12 14.72 29.55
CA GLY A 53 -20.41 15.38 30.65
C GLY A 53 -19.92 14.44 31.75
N GLN A 54 -19.65 13.16 31.46
CA GLN A 54 -19.13 12.22 32.46
C GLN A 54 -17.73 12.64 32.94
N SER A 55 -17.51 12.58 34.25
CA SER A 55 -16.21 12.82 34.87
C SER A 55 -15.17 11.84 34.32
N GLY A 56 -14.05 12.35 33.81
CA GLY A 56 -12.97 11.53 33.23
C GLY A 56 -13.15 11.14 31.76
N ALA A 57 -14.28 11.46 31.12
CA ALA A 57 -14.53 11.13 29.72
C ALA A 57 -13.51 11.76 28.75
N VAL A 58 -12.99 12.95 29.07
CA VAL A 58 -11.92 13.61 28.29
C VAL A 58 -10.64 12.79 28.28
N ILE A 59 -10.17 12.36 29.45
CA ILE A 59 -8.96 11.56 29.56
C ILE A 59 -9.17 10.19 28.90
N GLY A 60 -10.33 9.56 29.10
CA GLY A 60 -10.67 8.29 28.47
C GLY A 60 -10.68 8.36 26.94
N PHE A 61 -11.33 9.39 26.38
CA PHE A 61 -11.37 9.61 24.94
C PHE A 61 -9.99 9.90 24.35
N LEU A 62 -9.20 10.78 24.99
CA LEU A 62 -7.83 11.08 24.55
C LEU A 62 -6.94 9.83 24.58
N THR A 63 -7.05 9.02 25.65
CA THR A 63 -6.31 7.77 25.80
C THR A 63 -6.67 6.78 24.70
N LEU A 64 -7.96 6.62 24.41
CA LEU A 64 -8.44 5.72 23.36
C LEU A 64 -7.98 6.18 21.96
N CYS A 65 -8.09 7.47 21.66
CA CYS A 65 -7.61 8.06 20.41
C CYS A 65 -6.10 7.88 20.24
N PHE A 66 -5.32 8.12 21.29
CA PHE A 66 -3.87 7.91 21.29
C PHE A 66 -3.53 6.44 21.04
N MET A 67 -4.17 5.52 21.77
CA MET A 67 -3.93 4.07 21.64
C MET A 67 -4.26 3.58 20.22
N HIS A 68 -5.42 4.01 19.69
CA HIS A 68 -5.81 3.71 18.32
C HIS A 68 -4.78 4.23 17.30
N GLY A 69 -4.29 5.46 17.47
CA GLY A 69 -3.23 6.03 16.64
C GLY A 69 -1.90 5.27 16.72
N PHE A 70 -1.50 4.85 17.92
CA PHE A 70 -0.28 4.07 18.15
C PHE A 70 -0.37 2.68 17.50
N LEU A 71 -1.47 1.95 17.70
CA LEU A 71 -1.71 0.66 17.07
C LEU A 71 -1.74 0.77 15.54
N HIS A 72 -2.36 1.84 15.03
CA HIS A 72 -2.37 2.15 13.60
C HIS A 72 -0.97 2.46 13.06
N ALA A 73 -0.07 3.04 13.86
CA ALA A 73 1.31 3.29 13.49
C ALA A 73 2.17 2.01 13.46
N ILE A 74 1.91 1.04 14.35
CA ILE A 74 2.60 -0.25 14.39
C ILE A 74 2.07 -1.24 13.34
N GLY A 75 0.80 -1.10 12.93
CA GLY A 75 0.14 -2.01 12.02
C GLY A 75 0.87 -2.19 10.67
N PRO A 76 0.83 -3.39 10.07
CA PRO A 76 1.52 -3.70 8.83
C PRO A 76 1.01 -2.84 7.67
N GLY A 77 1.92 -2.13 6.99
CA GLY A 77 1.58 -1.29 5.84
C GLY A 77 2.79 -1.05 4.93
N HIS A 78 2.56 -1.05 3.62
CA HIS A 78 3.62 -0.94 2.60
C HIS A 78 4.50 0.31 2.76
N GLY A 79 3.92 1.45 3.19
CA GLY A 79 4.69 2.68 3.43
C GLY A 79 5.48 2.69 4.73
N LYS A 80 4.99 1.99 5.78
CA LYS A 80 5.64 1.95 7.10
C LYS A 80 6.89 1.05 7.08
N ALA A 81 6.87 -0.02 6.29
CA ALA A 81 8.02 -0.89 6.08
C ALA A 81 9.19 -0.17 5.38
N VAL A 82 8.89 0.70 4.39
CA VAL A 82 9.92 1.48 3.68
C VAL A 82 10.53 2.55 4.56
N ILE A 83 9.74 3.27 5.36
CA ILE A 83 10.25 4.28 6.30
C ILE A 83 11.03 3.63 7.44
N ALA A 84 10.58 2.47 7.95
CA ALA A 84 11.30 1.70 8.95
C ALA A 84 12.66 1.18 8.42
N ALA A 85 12.68 0.65 7.18
CA ALA A 85 13.92 0.23 6.53
C ALA A 85 14.86 1.42 6.26
N TYR A 86 14.32 2.55 5.82
CA TYR A 86 15.09 3.78 5.62
C TYR A 86 15.67 4.29 6.93
N GLY A 87 14.87 4.39 8.00
CA GLY A 87 15.34 4.83 9.33
C GLY A 87 16.40 3.90 9.94
N ALA A 88 16.27 2.59 9.71
CA ALA A 88 17.28 1.60 10.11
C ALA A 88 18.57 1.73 9.28
N ALA A 89 18.48 2.12 8.02
CA ALA A 89 19.63 2.24 7.10
C ALA A 89 20.31 3.62 7.11
N SER A 90 19.58 4.70 7.41
CA SER A 90 20.05 6.08 7.23
C SER A 90 20.75 6.67 8.46
N GLY A 91 20.78 5.95 9.59
CA GLY A 91 21.38 6.44 10.84
C GLY A 91 20.74 7.74 11.38
N ALA A 92 19.53 8.07 10.92
CA ALA A 92 18.85 9.29 11.33
C ALA A 92 18.51 9.23 12.83
N GLY A 93 18.72 10.32 13.55
CA GLY A 93 18.42 10.37 14.98
C GLY A 93 16.92 10.15 15.26
N VAL A 94 16.60 9.35 16.28
CA VAL A 94 15.21 9.02 16.67
C VAL A 94 14.33 10.27 16.85
N ARG A 95 14.89 11.37 17.34
CA ARG A 95 14.18 12.65 17.53
C ARG A 95 13.73 13.29 16.21
N TRP A 96 14.55 13.22 15.17
CA TRP A 96 14.22 13.74 13.84
C TRP A 96 13.12 12.92 13.18
N MET A 97 13.24 11.58 13.27
CA MET A 97 12.23 10.66 12.75
C MET A 97 10.90 10.79 13.50
N ALA A 98 10.93 10.96 14.82
CA ALA A 98 9.74 11.24 15.63
C ALA A 98 9.09 12.58 15.23
N GLY A 99 9.89 13.62 14.98
CA GLY A 99 9.41 14.91 14.48
C GLY A 99 8.72 14.81 13.12
N LEU A 100 9.32 14.10 12.17
CA LEU A 100 8.72 13.84 10.85
C LEU A 100 7.42 13.02 10.95
N ALA A 101 7.40 11.98 11.79
CA ALA A 101 6.21 11.18 12.03
C ALA A 101 5.07 12.01 12.65
N ALA A 102 5.39 12.87 13.63
CA ALA A 102 4.42 13.77 14.25
C ALA A 102 3.86 14.79 13.26
N LEU A 103 4.73 15.44 12.47
CA LEU A 103 4.32 16.41 11.46
C LEU A 103 3.47 15.78 10.37
N SER A 104 3.85 14.57 9.90
CA SER A 104 3.06 13.80 8.95
C SER A 104 1.70 13.43 9.51
N SER A 105 1.63 12.96 10.77
CA SER A 105 0.37 12.62 11.42
C SER A 105 -0.56 13.83 11.54
N LEU A 106 -0.01 14.99 11.91
CA LEU A 106 -0.77 16.24 12.00
C LEU A 106 -1.29 16.71 10.63
N GLY A 107 -0.44 16.70 9.61
CA GLY A 107 -0.84 17.03 8.24
C GLY A 107 -1.93 16.09 7.73
N GLN A 108 -1.80 14.79 8.01
CA GLN A 108 -2.77 13.78 7.59
C GLN A 108 -4.12 13.93 8.33
N ALA A 109 -4.10 14.26 9.63
CA ALA A 109 -5.29 14.59 10.40
C ALA A 109 -6.00 15.84 9.85
N LEU A 110 -5.26 16.91 9.54
CA LEU A 110 -5.82 18.13 8.96
C LEU A 110 -6.46 17.88 7.60
N VAL A 111 -5.80 17.14 6.71
CA VAL A 111 -6.37 16.75 5.40
C VAL A 111 -7.63 15.91 5.59
N ALA A 112 -7.62 14.95 6.52
CA ALA A 112 -8.80 14.13 6.81
C ALA A 112 -9.98 14.98 7.32
N ILE A 113 -9.74 15.91 8.25
CA ILE A 113 -10.75 16.85 8.74
C ILE A 113 -11.30 17.69 7.58
N ALA A 114 -10.42 18.28 6.77
CA ALA A 114 -10.82 19.10 5.62
C ALA A 114 -11.67 18.32 4.61
N LEU A 115 -11.28 17.08 4.31
CA LEU A 115 -12.04 16.20 3.41
C LEU A 115 -13.40 15.82 3.99
N VAL A 116 -13.49 15.48 5.28
CA VAL A 116 -14.75 15.10 5.93
C VAL A 116 -15.71 16.30 5.96
N TYR A 117 -15.25 17.46 6.41
CA TYR A 117 -16.09 18.66 6.44
C TYR A 117 -16.44 19.13 5.03
N GLY A 118 -15.51 19.05 4.08
CA GLY A 118 -15.77 19.36 2.67
C GLY A 118 -16.81 18.43 2.06
N ALA A 119 -16.74 17.12 2.36
CA ALA A 119 -17.73 16.14 1.93
C ALA A 119 -19.10 16.43 2.56
N VAL A 120 -19.17 16.70 3.87
CA VAL A 120 -20.43 17.07 4.53
C VAL A 120 -21.02 18.33 3.91
N TRP A 121 -20.21 19.37 3.70
CA TRP A 121 -20.66 20.62 3.07
C TRP A 121 -21.17 20.40 1.62
N LEU A 122 -20.48 19.57 0.84
CA LEU A 122 -20.87 19.26 -0.54
C LEU A 122 -22.13 18.38 -0.62
N LEU A 123 -22.31 17.48 0.35
CA LEU A 123 -23.30 16.40 0.30
C LEU A 123 -24.50 16.63 1.21
N ASP A 124 -24.57 17.75 1.94
CA ASP A 124 -25.61 18.02 2.94
C ASP A 124 -27.04 18.00 2.37
N GLY A 125 -27.20 18.18 1.05
CA GLY A 125 -28.46 18.05 0.32
C GLY A 125 -28.67 16.77 -0.51
N ALA A 126 -27.70 15.85 -0.53
CA ALA A 126 -27.72 14.64 -1.37
C ALA A 126 -27.75 13.32 -0.57
N ARG A 127 -27.96 13.39 0.75
CA ARG A 127 -27.86 12.24 1.67
C ARG A 127 -28.71 11.05 1.23
N ASP A 128 -29.93 11.28 0.79
CA ASP A 128 -30.86 10.22 0.35
C ASP A 128 -30.41 9.53 -0.95
N ARG A 129 -29.65 10.21 -1.83
CA ARG A 129 -29.10 9.65 -3.07
C ARG A 129 -27.85 8.80 -2.83
N ILE A 130 -27.13 9.07 -1.73
CA ILE A 130 -25.87 8.39 -1.42
C ILE A 130 -26.12 7.02 -0.80
N GLU A 131 -27.22 6.85 -0.07
CA GLU A 131 -27.59 5.55 0.51
C GLU A 131 -27.88 4.51 -0.58
N GLU A 132 -28.55 4.92 -1.66
CA GLU A 132 -28.80 4.07 -2.83
C GLU A 132 -27.50 3.74 -3.59
N LEU A 133 -26.58 4.70 -3.73
CA LEU A 133 -25.27 4.46 -4.34
C LEU A 133 -24.37 3.56 -3.47
N ALA A 134 -24.44 3.68 -2.15
CA ALA A 134 -23.63 2.90 -1.22
C ALA A 134 -23.90 1.40 -1.33
N ALA A 135 -25.15 1.00 -1.62
CA ALA A 135 -25.52 -0.39 -1.87
C ALA A 135 -24.79 -1.00 -3.08
N TYR A 136 -24.38 -0.19 -4.07
CA TYR A 136 -23.64 -0.66 -5.24
C TYR A 136 -22.12 -0.58 -5.08
N ILE A 137 -21.61 0.22 -4.15
CA ILE A 137 -20.16 0.41 -3.91
C ILE A 137 -19.51 -0.89 -3.40
N GLU A 138 -20.19 -1.62 -2.52
CA GLU A 138 -19.69 -2.87 -1.95
C GLU A 138 -19.45 -3.95 -3.03
N PRO A 139 -20.45 -4.40 -3.81
CA PRO A 139 -20.21 -5.41 -4.85
C PRO A 139 -19.27 -4.91 -5.96
N PHE A 140 -19.30 -3.61 -6.28
CA PHE A 140 -18.43 -3.03 -7.29
C PHE A 140 -16.94 -3.08 -6.91
N SER A 141 -16.62 -2.77 -5.64
CA SER A 141 -15.24 -2.85 -5.14
C SER A 141 -14.73 -4.30 -5.11
N PHE A 142 -15.56 -5.26 -4.72
CA PHE A 142 -15.22 -6.68 -4.84
C PHE A 142 -14.95 -7.11 -6.29
N ALA A 143 -15.79 -6.68 -7.24
CA ALA A 143 -15.59 -6.97 -8.65
C ALA A 143 -14.28 -6.41 -9.19
N LEU A 144 -13.91 -5.18 -8.81
CA LEU A 144 -12.63 -4.57 -9.19
C LEU A 144 -11.43 -5.32 -8.62
N VAL A 145 -11.48 -5.72 -7.35
CA VAL A 145 -10.40 -6.49 -6.71
C VAL A 145 -10.26 -7.86 -7.35
N ALA A 146 -11.36 -8.56 -7.60
CA ALA A 146 -11.36 -9.85 -8.29
C ALA A 146 -10.82 -9.72 -9.72
N GLY A 147 -11.21 -8.67 -10.45
CA GLY A 147 -10.70 -8.36 -11.79
C GLY A 147 -9.20 -8.09 -11.80
N LEU A 148 -8.68 -7.35 -10.82
CA LEU A 148 -7.25 -7.12 -10.66
C LEU A 148 -6.49 -8.42 -10.38
N GLY A 149 -7.02 -9.28 -9.50
CA GLY A 149 -6.47 -10.60 -9.22
C GLY A 149 -6.39 -11.47 -10.47
N LEU A 150 -7.48 -11.54 -11.24
CA LEU A 150 -7.53 -12.28 -12.50
C LEU A 150 -6.55 -11.75 -13.54
N MET A 151 -6.44 -10.42 -13.66
CA MET A 151 -5.47 -9.77 -14.57
C MET A 151 -4.03 -10.15 -14.22
N LEU A 152 -3.68 -10.17 -12.92
CA LEU A 152 -2.34 -10.53 -12.46
C LEU A 152 -2.03 -12.01 -12.74
N VAL A 153 -2.98 -12.92 -12.48
CA VAL A 153 -2.85 -14.35 -12.80
C VAL A 153 -2.66 -14.56 -14.30
N TRP A 154 -3.46 -13.91 -15.13
CA TRP A 154 -3.32 -14.00 -16.59
C TRP A 154 -1.96 -13.45 -17.06
N ARG A 155 -1.51 -12.30 -16.54
CA ARG A 155 -0.19 -11.76 -16.87
C ARG A 155 0.94 -12.72 -16.47
N GLY A 156 0.83 -13.35 -15.31
CA GLY A 156 1.76 -14.41 -14.87
C GLY A 156 1.78 -15.58 -15.85
N LEU A 157 0.61 -16.11 -16.20
CA LEU A 157 0.48 -17.24 -17.11
C LEU A 157 1.01 -16.94 -18.52
N ARG A 158 0.82 -15.71 -19.03
CA ARG A 158 1.39 -15.30 -20.32
C ARG A 158 2.92 -15.26 -20.33
N ARG A 159 3.56 -14.93 -19.20
CA ARG A 159 5.03 -14.93 -19.07
C ARG A 159 5.63 -16.35 -19.00
N LEU A 160 4.80 -17.34 -18.72
CA LEU A 160 5.19 -18.76 -18.70
C LEU A 160 5.10 -19.42 -20.09
N ARG A 161 4.51 -18.74 -21.09
CA ARG A 161 4.50 -19.25 -22.47
C ARG A 161 5.94 -19.32 -23.00
N PRO A 162 6.34 -20.45 -23.62
CA PRO A 162 7.67 -20.58 -24.20
C PRO A 162 7.82 -19.56 -25.33
N ALA A 163 8.80 -18.66 -25.18
CA ALA A 163 9.30 -17.90 -26.33
C ALA A 163 9.90 -18.91 -27.31
N LYS A 164 9.37 -18.96 -28.53
CA LYS A 164 10.06 -19.64 -29.63
C LYS A 164 11.38 -18.89 -29.83
N VAL A 165 12.49 -19.51 -29.44
CA VAL A 165 13.83 -18.97 -29.70
C VAL A 165 14.07 -19.17 -31.19
N ALA A 166 13.97 -18.09 -31.96
CA ALA A 166 14.52 -18.04 -33.31
C ALA A 166 16.05 -17.91 -33.17
N HIS A 167 16.78 -18.93 -33.60
CA HIS A 167 18.24 -18.88 -33.68
C HIS A 167 18.65 -17.91 -34.79
N HIS A 168 18.95 -16.66 -34.44
CA HIS A 168 19.67 -15.75 -35.33
C HIS A 168 21.17 -15.90 -35.05
N HIS A 169 21.90 -16.39 -36.05
CA HIS A 169 23.36 -16.42 -36.05
C HIS A 169 23.88 -14.99 -36.21
N HIS A 170 24.57 -14.47 -35.18
CA HIS A 170 25.31 -13.21 -35.26
C HIS A 170 26.79 -13.53 -35.44
N HIS A 171 27.39 -13.04 -36.52
CA HIS A 171 28.83 -12.95 -36.69
C HIS A 171 29.37 -11.86 -35.77
N HIS A 172 30.42 -12.17 -34.99
CA HIS A 172 31.15 -11.19 -34.19
C HIS A 172 32.39 -10.74 -34.96
N ASP A 173 32.42 -9.48 -35.36
CA ASP A 173 33.66 -8.79 -35.69
C ASP A 173 34.25 -8.19 -34.40
N HIS A 174 35.55 -8.41 -34.21
CA HIS A 174 36.32 -7.94 -33.06
C HIS A 174 36.72 -6.48 -33.24
N ASP A 175 35.90 -5.56 -32.72
CA ASP A 175 36.39 -4.31 -32.15
C ASP A 175 35.25 -3.60 -31.40
N CYS A 176 35.46 -3.24 -30.13
CA CYS A 176 34.87 -2.08 -29.43
C CYS A 176 34.99 -2.20 -27.90
N SER A 177 35.86 -1.37 -27.32
CA SER A 177 35.84 -0.98 -25.90
C SER A 177 34.71 0.03 -25.66
N CYS A 178 33.62 -0.39 -25.01
CA CYS A 178 32.62 0.52 -24.45
C CYS A 178 32.09 -0.06 -23.13
N GLY A 179 32.50 0.55 -22.01
CA GLY A 179 31.99 0.25 -20.68
C GLY A 179 30.56 0.74 -20.53
N HIS A 180 29.64 -0.18 -20.25
CA HIS A 180 28.26 0.14 -19.91
C HIS A 180 27.97 -0.30 -18.48
N SER A 181 28.09 0.66 -17.57
CA SER A 181 27.76 0.55 -16.15
C SER A 181 26.24 0.44 -16.00
N HIS A 182 25.72 -0.76 -15.69
CA HIS A 182 24.29 -1.00 -15.52
C HIS A 182 23.79 -0.83 -14.07
N ALA A 183 24.60 -0.24 -13.20
CA ALA A 183 24.23 0.05 -11.83
C ALA A 183 24.72 1.46 -11.46
N PRO A 184 23.87 2.32 -10.88
CA PRO A 184 24.33 3.56 -10.28
C PRO A 184 25.33 3.23 -9.17
N ASP A 185 26.47 3.91 -9.18
CA ASP A 185 27.52 3.74 -8.17
C ASP A 185 26.94 4.00 -6.77
N PRO A 186 27.03 3.04 -5.83
CA PRO A 186 26.52 3.22 -4.47
C PRO A 186 27.18 4.38 -3.71
N GLN A 187 28.36 4.86 -4.13
CA GLN A 187 28.98 6.05 -3.53
C GLN A 187 28.32 7.37 -3.96
N ALA A 188 27.67 7.42 -5.13
CA ALA A 188 26.91 8.60 -5.56
C ALA A 188 25.58 8.77 -4.76
N LEU A 189 25.01 7.66 -4.25
CA LEU A 189 23.81 7.66 -3.40
C LEU A 189 24.04 8.25 -2.00
N ALA A 190 25.27 8.24 -1.51
CA ALA A 190 25.61 8.80 -0.19
C ALA A 190 25.82 10.33 -0.22
N ALA A 191 25.99 10.92 -1.41
CA ALA A 191 26.34 12.33 -1.59
C ALA A 191 25.12 13.24 -1.90
N ALA A 192 23.96 12.68 -2.24
CA ALA A 192 22.75 13.45 -2.57
C ALA A 192 22.14 14.09 -1.32
N LYS A 193 22.51 15.35 -1.05
CA LYS A 193 22.02 16.14 0.08
C LYS A 193 20.73 16.92 -0.22
N ASP A 194 20.30 17.00 -1.48
CA ASP A 194 19.22 17.89 -1.89
C ASP A 194 17.91 17.15 -2.17
N TRP A 195 16.83 17.61 -1.53
CA TRP A 195 15.48 17.03 -1.63
C TRP A 195 14.92 17.03 -3.05
N ARG A 196 15.43 17.90 -3.93
CA ARG A 196 15.09 17.98 -5.35
C ARG A 196 15.65 16.80 -6.15
N GLU A 197 16.86 16.32 -5.84
CA GLU A 197 17.47 15.17 -6.51
C GLU A 197 16.80 13.86 -6.10
N VAL A 198 16.41 13.76 -4.82
CA VAL A 198 15.58 12.65 -4.31
C VAL A 198 14.20 12.65 -4.98
N ALA A 199 13.58 13.82 -5.19
CA ALA A 199 12.31 13.93 -5.89
C ALA A 199 12.40 13.49 -7.36
N VAL A 200 13.46 13.87 -8.08
CA VAL A 200 13.71 13.44 -9.47
C VAL A 200 13.99 11.94 -9.55
N LEU A 201 14.68 11.35 -8.57
CA LEU A 201 14.95 9.91 -8.51
C LEU A 201 13.71 9.08 -8.16
N VAL A 202 12.85 9.56 -7.26
CA VAL A 202 11.56 8.92 -6.91
C VAL A 202 10.54 9.07 -8.04
N LEU A 203 10.57 10.17 -8.80
CA LEU A 203 9.77 10.35 -10.00
C LEU A 203 10.30 9.51 -11.18
N GLY A 204 11.62 9.38 -11.33
CA GLY A 204 12.29 8.62 -12.40
C GLY A 204 12.20 7.10 -12.22
N SER A 205 12.21 6.61 -10.98
CA SER A 205 12.08 5.18 -10.65
C SER A 205 10.66 4.61 -10.91
N ARG A 206 9.71 5.45 -11.31
CA ARG A 206 8.38 5.01 -11.77
C ARG A 206 8.34 4.56 -13.24
N CYS A 207 9.47 4.66 -13.95
CA CYS A 207 9.62 4.05 -15.27
C CYS A 207 10.12 2.61 -15.12
N GLY A 208 9.18 1.68 -14.86
CA GLY A 208 9.48 0.25 -14.87
C GLY A 208 10.01 -0.23 -16.24
N PRO A 209 10.72 -1.37 -16.31
CA PRO A 209 11.45 -1.86 -17.48
C PRO A 209 10.57 -2.31 -18.68
N ALA A 210 9.34 -1.80 -18.80
CA ALA A 210 8.41 -2.16 -19.87
C ALA A 210 8.00 -0.97 -20.78
N ARG A 211 8.67 0.19 -20.66
CA ARG A 211 8.42 1.37 -21.53
C ARG A 211 9.70 2.00 -22.11
N ALA A 212 10.73 1.20 -22.36
CA ALA A 212 11.85 1.60 -23.23
C ALA A 212 11.44 1.53 -24.71
N ARG A 213 10.47 2.35 -25.10
CA ARG A 213 10.15 2.74 -26.48
C ARG A 213 9.49 4.12 -26.41
N CYS A 214 10.26 5.12 -26.05
CA CYS A 214 9.99 6.52 -26.35
C CYS A 214 11.34 7.23 -26.33
N PHE A 215 11.65 7.90 -27.45
CA PHE A 215 12.84 8.67 -27.77
C PHE A 215 14.05 7.88 -28.30
N CYS A 216 14.04 7.73 -29.64
CA CYS A 216 15.22 8.07 -30.43
C CYS A 216 15.50 9.58 -30.30
#